data_AF-A0AAP4UFD8-F1
#
_entry.id   AF-A0AAP4UFD8-F1
#
_cell.length_a   1.000
_cell.length_b   1.000
_cell.length_c   1.000
_cell.angle_alpha   90.00
_cell.angle_beta   90.00
_cell.angle_gamma   90.00
#
_symmetry.space_group_name_H-M   'P 1'
#
loop_
_entity.id
_entity.type
_entity.pdbx_description
1 polymer ?
#
loop_
_entity_poly.entity_id
_entity_poly.type
_entity_poly.pdbx_seq_one_letter_code
_entity_poly.pdbx_strand_id
1 'polypeptide(L)'
;MPTKTDKKKRLVEAIETLTSEYDKYSQAAVKQLPALETKNNESLEKLLEVVLLRESLSQRTTNKAPASVKLRASIADVILLNDDFDRKLISANAAAAAEAS
;
A
#
# COMPACT_ATOMS: atom_id res chain seq x y z
N MET A 1 20.39 -14.90 4.55
CA MET A 1 19.00 -14.99 5.07
C MET A 1 18.62 -13.62 5.60
N PRO A 2 17.53 -12.99 5.14
CA PRO A 2 17.08 -11.71 5.67
C PRO A 2 16.75 -11.89 7.17
N THR A 3 17.30 -11.02 7.99
CA THR A 3 17.17 -11.12 9.44
C THR A 3 15.85 -10.49 9.90
N LYS A 4 15.31 -10.89 11.06
CA LYS A 4 14.09 -10.29 11.65
C LYS A 4 14.14 -8.74 11.73
N THR A 5 15.33 -8.16 11.76
CA THR A 5 15.59 -6.72 11.80
C THR A 5 15.21 -6.03 10.48
N ASP A 6 15.40 -6.70 9.34
CA ASP A 6 15.10 -6.17 8.02
C ASP A 6 13.58 -6.03 7.82
N LYS A 7 12.79 -7.04 8.23
CA LYS A 7 11.32 -7.00 8.15
C LYS A 7 10.73 -5.79 8.87
N LYS A 8 11.17 -5.54 10.12
CA LYS A 8 10.69 -4.39 10.91
C LYS A 8 10.99 -3.07 10.23
N LYS A 9 12.21 -2.90 9.70
CA LYS A 9 12.62 -1.67 9.02
C LYS A 9 11.79 -1.43 7.75
N ARG A 10 11.57 -2.49 6.96
CA ARG A 10 10.75 -2.45 5.73
C ARG A 10 9.29 -2.11 6.02
N LEU A 11 8.75 -2.64 7.12
CA LEU A 11 7.39 -2.37 7.57
C LEU A 11 7.23 -0.91 8.02
N VAL A 12 8.22 -0.35 8.73
CA VAL A 12 8.26 1.08 9.08
C VAL A 12 8.30 1.95 7.83
N GLU A 13 9.20 1.67 6.88
CA GLU A 13 9.27 2.41 5.60
C GLU A 13 7.96 2.34 4.81
N ALA A 14 7.33 1.15 4.76
CA ALA A 14 6.06 0.95 4.08
C ALA A 14 4.92 1.73 4.77
N ILE A 15 4.89 1.76 6.11
CA ILE A 15 3.95 2.56 6.89
C ILE A 15 4.16 4.06 6.69
N GLU A 16 5.41 4.53 6.65
CA GLU A 16 5.72 5.95 6.39
C GLU A 16 5.27 6.36 4.99
N THR A 17 5.55 5.51 4.00
CA THR A 17 5.12 5.72 2.61
C THR A 17 3.60 5.75 2.51
N LEU A 18 2.93 4.77 3.13
CA LEU A 18 1.48 4.68 3.23
C LEU A 18 0.89 5.96 3.86
N THR A 19 1.45 6.43 4.97
CA THR A 19 0.98 7.62 5.68
C THR A 19 1.15 8.88 4.83
N SER A 20 2.28 9.01 4.13
CA SER A 20 2.53 10.13 3.22
C SER A 20 1.56 10.14 2.03
N GLU A 21 1.34 9.00 1.39
CA GLU A 21 0.38 8.88 0.29
C GLU A 21 -1.07 9.03 0.77
N TYR A 22 -1.38 8.56 1.98
CA TYR A 22 -2.69 8.73 2.61
C TYR A 22 -2.99 10.20 2.84
N ASP A 23 -2.04 10.97 3.40
CA ASP A 23 -2.21 12.39 3.65
C ASP A 23 -2.36 13.17 2.33
N LYS A 24 -1.51 12.90 1.32
CA LYS A 24 -1.65 13.48 -0.02
C LYS A 24 -3.02 13.20 -0.64
N TYR A 25 -3.48 11.95 -0.57
CA TYR A 25 -4.78 11.58 -1.09
C TYR A 25 -5.91 12.23 -0.29
N SER A 26 -5.81 12.26 1.04
CA SER A 26 -6.82 12.86 1.93
C SER A 26 -6.92 14.37 1.73
N GLN A 27 -5.82 15.06 1.49
CA GLN A 27 -5.81 16.50 1.16
C GLN A 27 -6.44 16.77 -0.20
N ALA A 28 -6.22 15.88 -1.18
CA ALA A 28 -6.80 16.00 -2.50
C ALA A 28 -8.25 15.48 -2.59
N ALA A 29 -8.69 14.67 -1.62
CA ALA A 29 -10.01 14.08 -1.59
C ALA A 29 -11.02 15.00 -0.90
N VAL A 30 -12.17 15.21 -1.54
CA VAL A 30 -13.26 16.04 -1.00
C VAL A 30 -13.86 15.46 0.29
N LYS A 31 -13.83 14.13 0.45
CA LYS A 31 -14.22 13.43 1.68
C LYS A 31 -12.99 12.88 2.37
N GLN A 32 -12.93 13.05 3.69
CA GLN A 32 -11.93 12.38 4.51
C GLN A 32 -11.98 10.85 4.31
N LEU A 33 -10.81 10.23 4.31
CA LEU A 33 -10.68 8.79 4.29
C LEU A 33 -10.93 8.20 5.71
N PRO A 34 -11.26 6.89 5.80
CA PRO A 34 -11.25 6.17 7.07
C PRO A 34 -9.90 6.27 7.78
N ALA A 35 -9.91 6.17 9.11
CA ALA A 35 -8.69 6.23 9.92
C ALA A 35 -7.67 5.15 9.47
N LEU A 36 -6.41 5.58 9.31
CA LEU A 36 -5.31 4.72 8.90
C LEU A 36 -4.85 3.85 10.08
N GLU A 37 -5.27 2.58 10.12
CA GLU A 37 -4.79 1.60 11.10
C GLU A 37 -3.78 0.63 10.48
N THR A 38 -2.50 0.94 10.63
CA THR A 38 -1.41 0.15 10.02
C THR A 38 -1.12 -1.18 10.71
N LYS A 39 -1.66 -1.38 11.92
CA LYS A 39 -1.54 -2.62 12.69
C LYS A 39 -2.67 -3.61 12.39
N ASN A 40 -3.68 -3.21 11.63
CA ASN A 40 -4.87 -4.02 11.39
C ASN A 40 -5.07 -4.23 9.89
N ASN A 41 -4.81 -5.46 9.42
CA ASN A 41 -4.97 -5.81 8.01
C ASN A 41 -6.41 -5.58 7.51
N GLU A 42 -7.46 -5.90 8.30
CA GLU A 42 -8.85 -5.64 7.90
C GLU A 42 -9.10 -4.14 7.67
N SER A 43 -8.54 -3.28 8.51
CA SER A 43 -8.69 -1.83 8.37
C SER A 43 -7.98 -1.32 7.11
N LEU A 44 -6.80 -1.87 6.78
CA LEU A 44 -6.07 -1.58 5.55
C LEU A 44 -6.83 -2.05 4.30
N GLU A 45 -7.42 -3.25 4.33
CA GLU A 45 -8.25 -3.78 3.24
C GLU A 45 -9.50 -2.93 3.00
N LYS A 46 -10.22 -2.57 4.08
CA LYS A 46 -11.36 -1.65 3.99
C LYS A 46 -10.96 -0.30 3.41
N LEU A 47 -9.79 0.22 3.79
CA LEU A 47 -9.27 1.46 3.23
C LEU A 47 -9.02 1.31 1.72
N LEU A 48 -8.39 0.19 1.30
CA LEU A 48 -8.15 -0.13 -0.11
C LEU A 48 -9.46 -0.17 -0.91
N GLU A 49 -10.48 -0.86 -0.39
CA GLU A 49 -11.80 -0.95 -1.01
C GLU A 49 -12.45 0.43 -1.15
N VAL A 50 -12.44 1.26 -0.10
CA VAL A 50 -13.02 2.61 -0.14
C VAL A 50 -12.33 3.45 -1.21
N VAL A 51 -11.00 3.36 -1.31
CA VAL A 51 -10.21 4.09 -2.30
C VAL A 51 -10.53 3.60 -3.72
N LEU A 52 -10.63 2.29 -3.93
CA LEU A 52 -11.03 1.67 -5.20
C LEU A 52 -12.45 2.06 -5.62
N LEU A 53 -13.40 2.02 -4.69
CA LEU A 53 -14.77 2.45 -4.89
C LEU A 53 -14.84 3.91 -5.32
N ARG A 54 -14.09 4.79 -4.64
CA ARG A 54 -14.03 6.22 -5.01
C ARG A 54 -13.44 6.44 -6.40
N GLU A 55 -12.40 5.70 -6.76
CA GLU A 55 -11.81 5.78 -8.09
C GLU A 55 -12.79 5.29 -9.16
N SER A 56 -13.46 4.15 -8.92
CA SER A 56 -14.49 3.60 -9.81
C SER A 56 -15.67 4.57 -9.99
N LEU A 57 -16.17 5.15 -8.91
CA LEU A 57 -17.21 6.17 -8.95
C LEU A 57 -16.74 7.43 -9.69
N SER A 58 -15.50 7.84 -9.48
CA SER A 58 -14.92 8.98 -10.18
C SER A 58 -14.80 8.75 -11.67
N GLN A 59 -14.38 7.56 -12.13
CA GLN A 59 -14.35 7.22 -13.55
C GLN A 59 -15.74 7.31 -14.22
N ARG A 60 -16.80 7.11 -13.44
CA ARG A 60 -18.20 7.20 -13.89
C ARG A 60 -18.78 8.61 -13.81
N THR A 61 -18.05 9.58 -13.25
CA THR A 61 -18.50 10.96 -13.09
C THR A 61 -17.51 11.92 -13.74
N THR A 62 -17.91 13.17 -14.01
CA THR A 62 -16.98 14.20 -14.51
C THR A 62 -15.98 14.68 -13.45
N ASN A 63 -16.19 14.30 -12.17
CA ASN A 63 -15.28 14.61 -11.07
C ASN A 63 -14.10 13.64 -11.06
N LYS A 64 -12.90 14.13 -11.38
CA LYS A 64 -11.64 13.41 -11.22
C LYS A 64 -11.29 13.25 -9.74
N ALA A 65 -11.26 12.02 -9.26
CA ALA A 65 -10.67 11.65 -8.00
C ALA A 65 -9.15 11.74 -8.12
N PRO A 66 -8.46 12.03 -7.01
CA PRO A 66 -7.01 11.98 -6.97
C PRO A 66 -6.48 10.58 -7.29
N ALA A 67 -5.31 10.52 -7.92
CA ALA A 67 -4.68 9.28 -8.33
C ALA A 67 -4.41 8.39 -7.11
N SER A 68 -5.09 7.25 -7.03
CA SER A 68 -5.00 6.36 -5.88
C SER A 68 -4.03 5.20 -6.05
N VAL A 69 -3.38 5.10 -7.22
CA VAL A 69 -2.48 4.00 -7.59
C VAL A 69 -1.36 3.81 -6.56
N LYS A 70 -0.70 4.89 -6.15
CA LYS A 70 0.39 4.84 -5.17
C LYS A 70 -0.10 4.45 -3.79
N LEU A 71 -1.20 5.06 -3.32
CA LEU A 71 -1.83 4.72 -2.05
C LEU A 71 -2.20 3.23 -1.99
N ARG A 72 -2.86 2.70 -3.04
CA ARG A 72 -3.21 1.27 -3.14
C ARG A 72 -1.98 0.37 -3.11
N ALA A 73 -0.94 0.72 -3.86
CA ALA A 73 0.31 -0.04 -3.86
C ALA A 73 0.96 -0.06 -2.46
N SER A 74 0.98 1.08 -1.75
CA SER A 74 1.51 1.17 -0.39
C SER A 74 0.67 0.36 0.62
N ILE A 75 -0.66 0.39 0.51
CA ILE A 75 -1.56 -0.43 1.34
C ILE A 75 -1.27 -1.92 1.12
N ALA A 76 -1.21 -2.36 -0.15
CA ALA A 76 -0.91 -3.73 -0.48
C ALA A 76 0.48 -4.17 0.01
N ASP A 77 1.49 -3.31 -0.09
CA ASP A 77 2.83 -3.60 0.43
C ASP A 77 2.83 -3.82 1.95
N VAL A 78 2.08 -3.02 2.72
CA VAL A 78 1.98 -3.20 4.18
C VAL A 78 1.24 -4.49 4.54
N ILE A 79 0.13 -4.81 3.85
CA ILE A 79 -0.62 -6.07 4.08
C ILE A 79 0.28 -7.27 3.78
N LEU A 80 0.96 -7.26 2.63
CA LEU A 80 1.86 -8.34 2.23
C LEU A 80 3.03 -8.48 3.21
N LEU A 81 3.63 -7.38 3.67
CA LEU A 81 4.69 -7.41 4.69
C LEU A 81 4.19 -7.96 6.04
N ASN A 82 2.94 -7.66 6.42
CA ASN A 82 2.32 -8.24 7.61
C ASN A 82 2.17 -9.76 7.48
N ASP A 83 1.80 -10.25 6.29
CA ASP A 83 1.67 -11.68 5.96
C ASP A 83 3.01 -12.39 5.66
N ASP A 84 4.15 -11.80 6.06
CA ASP A 84 5.50 -12.32 5.80
C ASP A 84 5.89 -12.40 4.30
N PHE A 85 5.16 -11.70 3.45
CA PHE A 85 5.32 -11.69 2.00
C PHE A 85 6.01 -10.40 1.52
N ASP A 86 7.34 -10.29 1.67
CA ASP A 86 8.06 -9.13 1.13
C ASP A 86 8.28 -9.27 -0.39
N ARG A 87 7.42 -8.60 -1.17
CA ARG A 87 7.52 -8.57 -2.64
C ARG A 87 8.90 -8.19 -3.16
N LYS A 88 9.64 -7.30 -2.49
CA LYS A 88 10.99 -6.92 -2.95
C LYS A 88 12.00 -8.03 -2.73
N LEU A 89 11.87 -8.80 -1.65
CA LEU A 89 12.70 -9.98 -1.43
C LEU A 89 12.36 -11.09 -2.44
N ILE A 90 11.07 -11.29 -2.72
CA ILE A 90 10.62 -12.31 -3.68
C ILE A 90 11.07 -11.96 -5.09
N SER A 91 10.92 -10.69 -5.52
CA SER A 91 11.39 -10.27 -6.83
C SER A 91 12.92 -10.27 -6.94
N ALA A 92 13.65 -9.87 -5.88
CA ALA A 92 15.10 -9.92 -5.86
C ALA A 92 15.63 -11.36 -5.89
N ASN A 93 15.01 -12.28 -5.14
CA ASN A 93 15.35 -13.71 -5.21
C ASN A 93 15.00 -14.32 -6.58
N ALA A 94 13.88 -13.94 -7.18
CA ALA A 94 13.50 -14.42 -8.51
C ALA A 94 14.46 -13.91 -9.59
N ALA A 95 14.88 -12.64 -9.53
CA ALA A 95 15.89 -12.08 -10.43
C ALA A 95 17.25 -12.75 -10.23
N ALA A 96 17.68 -12.96 -8.99
CA ALA A 96 18.92 -13.67 -8.68
C ALA A 96 18.90 -15.15 -9.12
N ALA A 97 17.75 -15.82 -9.05
CA ALA A 97 17.58 -17.18 -9.54
C ALA A 97 17.56 -17.25 -11.08
N ALA A 98 17.04 -16.22 -11.75
CA ALA A 98 17.01 -16.13 -13.21
C ALA A 98 18.38 -15.80 -13.81
N GLU A 99 19.23 -15.02 -13.13
CA GLU A 99 20.61 -14.77 -13.56
C GLU A 99 21.58 -15.93 -13.25
N ALA A 100 21.16 -16.91 -12.45
CA ALA A 100 21.94 -18.10 -12.13
C ALA A 100 21.62 -19.32 -13.00
N SER A 101 20.80 -19.17 -14.04
CA SER A 101 20.42 -20.24 -15.00
C SER A 101 20.94 -19.98 -16.41
#